data_AF-A0A2V3PTW5-F1
#
_entry.id   AF-A0A2V3PTW5-F1
#
_cell.length_a   1.000
_cell.length_b   1.000
_cell.length_c   1.000
_cell.angle_alpha   90.00
_cell.angle_beta   90.00
_cell.angle_gamma   90.00
#
_symmetry.space_group_name_H-M   'P 1'
#
loop_
_entity.id
_entity.type
_entity.pdbx_description
1 polymer ?
#
loop_
_entity_poly.entity_id
_entity_poly.type
_entity_poly.pdbx_seq_one_letter_code
_entity_poly.pdbx_strand_id
1 'polypeptide(L)'
;MDYTVEDIDIQKDIERLGLTQPSGLSFLPENLKTASTDKDFIFTDNFVELNKIFKENEIDFDILGGDNNLYRTRKSNQIYLPAILFSLATVLENSALITISLNLISNYIFDLCKGSLHKKTVNVDFYIETKEKGKTKKISYKGDSEGFAKLEKIIKAMK
;
A
#
# COMPACT_ATOMS: atom_id res chain seq x y z
N MET A 1 13.12 13.94 -5.43
CA MET A 1 13.21 13.78 -3.96
C MET A 1 11.79 13.46 -3.57
N ASP A 2 11.45 12.17 -3.51
CA ASP A 2 10.05 11.75 -3.65
C ASP A 2 9.43 11.46 -2.29
N TYR A 3 9.74 12.32 -1.33
CA TYR A 3 9.18 12.27 0.01
C TYR A 3 8.83 13.65 0.53
N THR A 4 7.76 13.73 1.31
CA THR A 4 7.37 14.91 2.08
C THR A 4 7.41 14.59 3.57
N VAL A 5 7.87 15.54 4.37
CA VAL A 5 7.89 15.44 5.84
C VAL A 5 6.98 16.52 6.39
N GLU A 6 5.99 16.11 7.17
CA GLU A 6 5.01 17.00 7.81
C GLU A 6 4.98 16.73 9.31
N ASP A 7 4.93 17.80 10.12
CA ASP A 7 4.69 17.66 11.56
C ASP A 7 3.18 17.45 11.80
N ILE A 8 2.81 16.33 12.42
CA ILE A 8 1.43 15.96 12.70
C ILE A 8 1.29 15.58 14.18
N ASP A 9 0.17 15.93 14.79
CA ASP A 9 -0.17 15.52 16.15
C ASP A 9 -1.23 14.42 16.10
N ILE A 10 -0.79 13.16 16.20
CA ILE A 10 -1.65 11.97 16.21
C ILE A 10 -2.13 11.63 17.63
N GLN A 11 -1.47 12.17 18.66
CA GLN A 11 -1.86 11.90 20.05
C GLN A 11 -3.28 12.35 20.32
N LYS A 12 -3.67 13.53 19.82
CA LYS A 12 -5.05 14.01 19.93
C LYS A 12 -6.09 13.03 19.36
N ASP A 13 -5.78 12.40 18.23
CA ASP A 13 -6.69 11.45 17.58
C ASP A 13 -6.76 10.12 18.34
N ILE A 14 -5.64 9.64 18.89
CA ILE A 14 -5.57 8.43 19.71
C ILE A 14 -6.28 8.63 21.06
N GLU A 15 -6.04 9.77 21.72
CA GLU A 15 -6.71 10.16 22.98
C GLU A 15 -8.21 10.31 22.79
N ARG A 16 -8.66 10.93 21.68
CA ARG A 16 -10.09 11.06 21.32
C ARG A 16 -10.78 9.70 21.23
N LEU A 17 -10.06 8.68 20.77
CA LEU A 17 -10.57 7.32 20.61
C LEU A 17 -10.41 6.46 21.88
N GLY A 18 -9.80 7.01 22.94
CA GLY A 18 -9.56 6.30 24.20
C GLY A 18 -8.57 5.13 24.07
N LEU A 19 -7.71 5.17 23.04
CA LEU A 19 -6.76 4.10 22.76
C LEU A 19 -5.41 4.37 23.42
N THR A 20 -4.66 3.30 23.71
CA THR A 20 -3.28 3.40 24.19
C THR A 20 -2.34 3.67 23.02
N GLN A 21 -1.37 4.57 23.21
CA GLN A 21 -0.33 4.81 22.22
C GLN A 21 0.52 3.54 22.06
N PRO A 22 0.75 3.06 20.83
CA PRO A 22 1.57 1.87 20.61
C PRO A 22 3.01 2.13 21.03
N SER A 23 3.61 1.17 21.74
CA SER A 23 4.98 1.25 22.25
C SER A 23 6.04 0.83 21.22
N GLY A 24 5.62 0.19 20.13
CA GLY A 24 6.48 -0.37 19.09
C GLY A 24 5.98 -0.08 17.68
N LEU A 25 6.29 -0.98 16.76
CA LEU A 25 5.80 -0.90 15.38
C LEU A 25 4.29 -1.14 15.36
N SER A 26 3.53 -0.22 14.79
CA SER A 26 2.09 -0.40 14.67
C SER A 26 1.55 0.09 13.33
N PHE A 27 0.50 -0.59 12.87
CA PHE A 27 -0.27 -0.19 11.70
C PHE A 27 -1.42 0.73 12.10
N LEU A 28 -1.56 1.82 11.34
CA LEU A 28 -2.61 2.81 11.56
C LEU A 28 -3.72 2.66 10.50
N PRO A 29 -5.00 2.86 10.88
CA PRO A 29 -6.12 2.83 9.95
C PRO A 29 -6.12 4.10 9.08
N GLU A 30 -6.56 3.97 7.81
CA GLU A 30 -6.66 5.09 6.86
C GLU A 30 -7.60 6.19 7.38
N ASN A 31 -8.63 5.79 8.14
CA ASN A 31 -9.71 6.66 8.57
C ASN A 31 -9.55 7.15 10.02
N LEU A 32 -8.35 7.13 10.60
CA LEU A 32 -8.07 7.51 11.99
C LEU A 32 -8.70 8.86 12.39
N LYS A 33 -8.64 9.86 11.50
CA LYS A 33 -9.18 11.21 11.72
C LYS A 33 -10.72 11.26 11.73
N THR A 34 -11.37 10.32 11.07
CA THR A 34 -12.83 10.31 10.84
C THR A 34 -13.56 9.21 11.61
N ALA A 35 -12.84 8.21 12.11
CA ALA A 35 -13.42 7.10 12.87
C ALA A 35 -14.00 7.61 14.19
N SER A 36 -15.19 7.13 14.54
CA SER A 36 -15.84 7.43 15.83
C SER A 36 -15.44 6.43 16.91
N THR A 37 -15.27 5.16 16.51
CA THR A 37 -14.86 4.06 17.40
C THR A 37 -13.79 3.19 16.74
N ASP A 38 -13.09 2.40 17.55
CA ASP A 38 -12.10 1.39 17.14
C ASP A 38 -12.68 0.35 16.16
N LYS A 39 -13.97 0.01 16.31
CA LYS A 39 -14.69 -0.91 15.42
C LYS A 39 -14.90 -0.38 14.00
N ASP A 40 -14.75 0.93 13.80
CA ASP A 40 -14.93 1.55 12.49
C ASP A 40 -13.61 1.62 11.70
N PHE A 41 -12.53 1.03 12.21
CA PHE A 41 -11.20 1.14 11.60
C PHE A 41 -11.12 0.45 10.25
N ILE A 42 -10.64 1.21 9.27
CA ILE A 42 -10.47 0.78 7.88
C ILE A 42 -8.99 0.78 7.54
N PHE A 43 -8.47 -0.39 7.20
CA PHE A 43 -7.10 -0.60 6.74
C PHE A 43 -7.05 -0.81 5.22
N THR A 44 -5.86 -0.61 4.66
CA THR A 44 -5.59 -0.96 3.25
C THR A 44 -5.68 -2.47 3.05
N ASP A 45 -5.98 -2.92 1.83
CA ASP A 45 -5.93 -4.33 1.46
C ASP A 45 -4.51 -4.92 1.56
N ASN A 46 -3.49 -4.12 1.24
CA ASN A 46 -2.07 -4.48 1.40
C ASN A 46 -1.69 -4.86 2.85
N PHE A 47 -2.45 -4.42 3.85
CA PHE A 47 -2.22 -4.82 5.24
C PHE A 47 -2.28 -6.34 5.43
N VAL A 48 -3.16 -7.04 4.70
CA VAL A 48 -3.29 -8.51 4.81
C VAL A 48 -1.99 -9.20 4.40
N GLU A 49 -1.37 -8.74 3.31
CA GLU A 49 -0.09 -9.27 2.83
C GLU A 49 1.05 -8.89 3.79
N LEU A 50 1.10 -7.63 4.25
CA LEU A 50 2.14 -7.18 5.19
C LEU A 50 2.06 -7.91 6.54
N ASN A 51 0.86 -8.13 7.08
CA ASN A 51 0.62 -8.90 8.30
C ASN A 51 1.17 -10.32 8.16
N LYS A 52 0.90 -10.97 7.02
CA LYS A 52 1.44 -12.30 6.72
C LYS A 52 2.97 -12.30 6.65
N ILE A 53 3.56 -11.37 5.90
CA ILE A 53 5.02 -11.27 5.74
C ILE A 53 5.69 -11.00 7.09
N PHE A 54 5.14 -10.11 7.92
CA PHE A 54 5.74 -9.76 9.20
C PHE A 54 5.69 -10.94 10.19
N LYS A 55 4.59 -11.69 10.20
CA LYS A 55 4.49 -12.94 10.97
C LYS A 55 5.47 -14.01 10.51
N GLU A 56 5.64 -14.18 9.20
CA GLU A 56 6.62 -15.13 8.64
C GLU A 56 8.07 -14.77 8.97
N ASN A 57 8.36 -13.48 9.19
CA ASN A 57 9.69 -12.98 9.53
C ASN A 57 9.86 -12.70 11.04
N GLU A 58 8.93 -13.15 11.88
CA GLU A 58 8.98 -12.98 13.35
C GLU A 58 9.15 -11.51 13.79
N ILE A 59 8.58 -10.57 13.02
CA ILE A 59 8.59 -9.14 13.36
C ILE A 59 7.45 -8.89 14.35
N ASP A 60 7.77 -8.37 15.52
CA ASP A 60 6.78 -7.96 16.53
C ASP A 60 6.11 -6.63 16.11
N PHE A 61 4.79 -6.62 16.05
CA PHE A 61 4.00 -5.44 15.71
C PHE A 61 2.61 -5.49 16.36
N ASP A 62 2.05 -4.32 16.61
CA ASP A 62 0.70 -4.16 17.15
C ASP A 62 -0.25 -3.54 16.13
N ILE A 63 -1.54 -3.83 16.23
CA ILE A 63 -2.58 -3.24 15.37
C ILE A 63 -3.37 -2.26 16.22
N LEU A 64 -3.36 -0.98 15.83
CA LEU A 64 -4.11 0.02 16.56
C LEU A 64 -5.61 -0.33 16.51
N GLY A 65 -6.25 -0.51 17.67
CA GLY A 65 -7.66 -0.91 17.78
C GLY A 65 -7.91 -2.42 17.80
N GLY A 66 -6.85 -3.25 17.76
CA GLY A 66 -6.95 -4.71 17.88
C GLY A 66 -7.33 -5.42 16.57
N ASP A 67 -8.00 -6.56 16.68
CA ASP A 67 -8.24 -7.49 15.55
C ASP A 67 -9.51 -7.18 14.73
N ASN A 68 -10.31 -6.17 15.11
CA ASN A 68 -11.56 -5.83 14.43
C ASN A 68 -11.33 -4.93 13.20
N ASN A 69 -10.71 -5.52 12.17
CA ASN A 69 -10.21 -4.77 11.02
C ASN A 69 -11.14 -4.88 9.81
N LEU A 70 -11.70 -3.75 9.36
CA LEU A 70 -12.33 -3.64 8.05
C LEU A 70 -11.25 -3.33 7.01
N TYR A 71 -11.31 -3.96 5.84
CA TYR A 71 -10.35 -3.73 4.76
C TYR A 71 -11.01 -3.00 3.59
N ARG A 72 -10.39 -1.93 3.11
CA ARG A 72 -10.82 -1.24 1.89
C ARG A 72 -10.26 -1.95 0.67
N THR A 73 -11.06 -2.82 0.05
CA THR A 73 -10.70 -3.41 -1.25
C THR A 73 -11.06 -2.46 -2.40
N ARG A 74 -10.09 -2.15 -3.25
CA ARG A 74 -10.31 -1.32 -4.45
C ARG A 74 -10.58 -2.21 -5.65
N LYS A 75 -11.85 -2.62 -5.84
CA LYS A 75 -12.27 -3.34 -7.04
C LYS A 75 -12.82 -2.36 -8.08
N SER A 76 -12.40 -2.50 -9.33
CA SER A 76 -13.07 -1.81 -10.44
C SER A 76 -14.35 -2.53 -10.80
N ASN A 77 -15.46 -1.79 -10.94
CA ASN A 77 -16.73 -2.28 -11.46
C ASN A 77 -16.89 -2.01 -12.97
N GLN A 78 -15.78 -1.71 -13.66
CA GLN A 78 -15.82 -1.43 -15.10
C GLN A 78 -16.05 -2.72 -15.88
N ILE A 79 -17.13 -2.75 -16.67
CA ILE A 79 -17.45 -3.88 -17.53
C ILE A 79 -16.70 -3.76 -18.86
N TYR A 80 -15.64 -4.56 -19.00
CA TYR A 80 -14.85 -4.62 -20.23
C TYR A 80 -15.38 -5.66 -21.24
N LEU A 81 -16.44 -6.39 -20.90
CA LEU A 81 -16.92 -7.54 -21.66
C LEU A 81 -17.29 -7.20 -23.13
N PRO A 82 -18.00 -6.09 -23.44
CA PRO A 82 -18.29 -5.75 -24.84
C PRO A 82 -17.03 -5.46 -25.65
N ALA A 83 -16.09 -4.69 -25.09
CA ALA A 83 -14.83 -4.39 -25.75
C ALA A 83 -14.02 -5.66 -26.02
N ILE A 84 -13.95 -6.57 -25.05
CA ILE A 84 -13.29 -7.88 -25.20
C ILE A 84 -13.99 -8.71 -26.29
N LEU A 85 -15.32 -8.80 -26.27
CA LEU A 85 -16.10 -9.61 -27.21
C LEU A 85 -15.92 -9.16 -28.66
N PHE A 86 -16.12 -7.87 -28.95
CA PHE A 86 -16.00 -7.35 -30.31
C PHE A 86 -14.55 -7.37 -30.82
N SER A 87 -13.58 -7.08 -29.94
CA SER A 87 -12.16 -7.18 -30.30
C SER A 87 -11.78 -8.63 -30.62
N LEU A 88 -12.24 -9.60 -29.81
CA LEU A 88 -11.98 -11.01 -30.04
C LEU A 88 -12.63 -11.51 -31.34
N ALA A 89 -13.88 -11.14 -31.61
CA ALA A 89 -14.56 -11.48 -32.86
C ALA A 89 -13.75 -10.99 -34.09
N THR A 90 -13.28 -9.74 -34.04
CA THR A 90 -12.46 -9.15 -35.11
C THR A 90 -11.12 -9.88 -35.30
N VAL A 91 -10.47 -10.29 -34.19
CA VAL A 91 -9.22 -11.04 -34.25
C VAL A 91 -9.43 -12.44 -34.84
N LEU A 92 -10.52 -13.12 -34.46
CA LEU A 92 -10.79 -14.49 -34.91
C LEU A 92 -11.11 -14.59 -36.40
N GLU A 93 -11.68 -13.55 -37.00
CA GLU A 93 -11.97 -13.50 -38.43
C GLU A 93 -10.72 -13.31 -39.31
N ASN A 94 -9.57 -12.96 -38.72
CA ASN A 94 -8.33 -12.69 -39.45
C ASN A 94 -7.13 -13.46 -38.88
N SER A 95 -6.70 -14.50 -39.60
CA SER A 95 -5.57 -15.35 -39.20
C SER A 95 -4.24 -14.62 -39.00
N ALA A 96 -4.01 -13.51 -39.70
CA ALA A 96 -2.83 -12.68 -39.49
C ALA A 96 -2.89 -11.96 -38.13
N LEU A 97 -4.06 -11.47 -37.73
CA LEU A 97 -4.25 -10.81 -36.42
C LEU A 97 -4.07 -11.80 -35.27
N ILE A 98 -4.54 -13.05 -35.41
CA ILE A 98 -4.31 -14.09 -34.40
C ILE A 98 -2.82 -14.25 -34.11
N THR A 99 -2.00 -14.34 -35.16
CA THR A 99 -0.54 -14.52 -35.02
C THR A 99 0.11 -13.33 -34.34
N ILE A 100 -0.29 -12.11 -34.71
CA ILE A 100 0.24 -10.87 -34.10
C ILE A 100 -0.16 -10.80 -32.61
N SER A 101 -1.42 -11.08 -32.29
CA SER A 101 -1.92 -11.07 -30.91
C SER A 101 -1.21 -12.10 -30.04
N LEU A 102 -1.00 -13.32 -30.53
CA LEU A 102 -0.29 -14.36 -29.79
C LEU A 102 1.18 -13.98 -29.54
N ASN A 103 1.85 -13.41 -30.52
CA ASN A 103 3.23 -12.93 -30.35
C ASN A 103 3.31 -11.80 -29.33
N LEU A 104 2.38 -10.84 -29.37
CA LEU A 104 2.33 -9.75 -28.39
C LEU A 104 2.11 -10.28 -26.97
N ILE A 105 1.14 -11.19 -26.79
CA ILE A 105 0.85 -11.83 -25.50
C ILE A 105 2.06 -12.62 -25.01
N SER A 106 2.69 -13.40 -25.89
CA SER A 106 3.88 -14.19 -25.57
C SER A 106 5.03 -13.30 -25.09
N ASN A 107 5.31 -12.21 -25.80
CA ASN A 107 6.33 -11.24 -25.42
C ASN A 107 5.99 -10.57 -24.07
N TYR A 108 4.73 -10.18 -23.87
CA TYR A 108 4.29 -9.59 -22.61
C TYR A 108 4.44 -10.56 -21.43
N ILE A 109 4.02 -11.82 -21.57
CA ILE A 109 4.19 -12.86 -20.55
C ILE A 109 5.68 -13.11 -20.28
N PHE A 110 6.50 -13.15 -21.32
CA PHE A 110 7.94 -13.33 -21.19
C PHE A 110 8.58 -12.17 -20.41
N ASP A 111 8.20 -10.93 -20.69
CA ASP A 111 8.66 -9.74 -19.97
C ASP A 111 8.14 -9.72 -18.51
N LEU A 112 6.93 -10.23 -18.25
CA LEU A 112 6.38 -10.43 -16.90
C LEU A 112 7.24 -11.43 -16.13
N CYS A 113 7.53 -12.59 -16.72
CA CYS A 113 8.35 -13.63 -16.10
C CYS A 113 9.78 -13.16 -15.84
N LYS A 114 10.32 -12.28 -16.68
CA LYS A 114 11.62 -11.62 -16.46
C LYS A 114 11.59 -10.55 -15.37
N GLY A 115 10.41 -10.19 -14.87
CA GLY A 115 10.24 -9.13 -13.88
C GLY A 115 10.54 -7.73 -14.40
N SER A 116 10.52 -7.52 -15.73
CA SER A 116 10.90 -6.22 -16.33
C SER A 116 9.73 -5.25 -16.49
N LEU A 117 8.51 -5.67 -16.15
CA LEU A 117 7.32 -4.83 -16.31
C LEU A 117 7.22 -3.83 -15.16
N HIS A 118 7.74 -2.63 -15.47
CA HIS A 118 7.65 -1.39 -14.73
C HIS A 118 8.50 -1.28 -13.45
N LYS A 119 9.00 -0.06 -13.23
CA LYS A 119 9.57 0.34 -11.95
C LYS A 119 8.48 0.20 -10.88
N LYS A 120 8.65 -0.76 -9.97
CA LYS A 120 7.73 -0.97 -8.85
C LYS A 120 7.63 0.32 -8.05
N THR A 121 6.48 0.97 -8.10
CA THR A 121 6.23 2.22 -7.38
C THR A 121 5.68 1.88 -6.00
N VAL A 122 6.41 2.28 -4.96
CA VAL A 122 6.08 2.14 -3.55
C VAL A 122 5.42 3.44 -3.08
N ASN A 123 4.29 3.33 -2.39
CA ASN A 123 3.63 4.44 -1.72
C ASN A 123 3.41 4.07 -0.25
N VAL A 124 4.10 4.73 0.66
CA VAL A 124 4.07 4.42 2.11
C VAL A 124 4.10 5.70 2.92
N ASP A 125 3.24 5.75 3.94
CA ASP A 125 3.21 6.78 4.96
C ASP A 125 3.76 6.23 6.27
N PHE A 126 4.86 6.81 6.79
CA PHE A 126 5.41 6.51 8.10
C PHE A 126 5.05 7.60 9.09
N TYR A 127 4.74 7.20 10.33
CA TYR A 127 4.48 8.10 11.44
C TYR A 127 5.47 7.79 12.54
N ILE A 128 6.36 8.73 12.82
CA ILE A 128 7.49 8.53 13.74
C ILE A 128 7.37 9.53 14.89
N GLU A 129 7.33 9.03 16.11
CA GLU A 129 7.43 9.87 17.30
C GLU A 129 8.86 10.41 17.44
N THR A 130 8.98 11.74 17.62
CA THR A 130 10.26 12.41 17.80
C THR A 130 10.69 12.43 19.27
N LYS A 131 11.94 12.81 19.55
CA LYS A 131 12.49 12.89 20.92
C LYS A 131 11.67 13.78 21.87
N GLU A 132 10.92 14.74 21.34
CA GLU A 132 9.97 15.52 22.12
C GLU A 132 8.64 14.77 22.20
N LYS A 133 8.28 14.35 23.42
CA LYS A 133 7.00 13.65 23.71
C LYS A 133 5.84 14.37 23.00
N GLY A 134 5.11 13.62 22.18
CA GLY A 134 3.88 14.06 21.51
C GLY A 134 4.05 14.74 20.16
N LYS A 135 5.26 15.01 19.69
CA LYS A 135 5.47 15.46 18.30
C LYS A 135 5.70 14.27 17.38
N THR A 136 4.75 14.02 16.48
CA THR A 136 4.87 12.98 15.45
C THR A 136 5.26 13.60 14.11
N LYS A 137 6.21 13.00 13.41
CA LYS A 137 6.54 13.37 12.02
C LYS A 137 5.93 12.35 11.08
N LYS A 138 5.15 12.82 10.12
CA LYS A 138 4.68 12.02 9.00
C LYS A 138 5.69 12.12 7.86
N ILE A 139 6.12 10.97 7.34
CA ILE A 139 6.93 10.87 6.13
C ILE A 139 6.09 10.15 5.07
N SER A 140 5.70 10.86 4.02
CA SER A 140 5.04 10.25 2.87
C SER A 140 6.07 10.00 1.77
N TYR A 141 6.26 8.74 1.38
CA TYR A 141 7.16 8.34 0.30
C TYR A 141 6.38 7.82 -0.90
N LYS A 142 6.71 8.30 -2.10
CA LYS A 142 6.14 7.80 -3.36
C LYS A 142 7.22 7.70 -4.44
N GLY A 143 7.81 6.52 -4.63
CA GLY A 143 8.92 6.33 -5.58
C GLY A 143 9.22 4.87 -5.86
N ASP A 144 10.41 4.56 -6.36
CA ASP A 144 10.81 3.18 -6.65
C ASP A 144 11.36 2.42 -5.42
N SER A 145 11.51 1.10 -5.53
CA SER A 145 12.05 0.27 -4.45
C SER A 145 13.48 0.63 -4.05
N GLU A 146 14.30 1.13 -4.98
CA GLU A 146 15.68 1.55 -4.69
C GLU A 146 15.72 2.82 -3.84
N GLY A 147 14.84 3.78 -4.11
CA GLY A 147 14.67 4.98 -3.30
C GLY A 147 14.11 4.66 -1.91
N PHE A 148 13.22 3.66 -1.81
CA PHE A 148 12.68 3.21 -0.53
C PHE A 148 13.78 2.68 0.41
N ALA A 149 14.74 1.90 -0.08
CA ALA A 149 15.85 1.38 0.73
C ALA A 149 16.71 2.50 1.36
N LYS A 150 16.77 3.68 0.71
CA LYS A 150 17.52 4.85 1.23
C LYS A 150 16.78 5.57 2.36
N LEU A 151 15.47 5.31 2.54
CA LEU A 151 14.64 5.94 3.57
C LEU A 151 15.08 5.56 4.98
N GLU A 152 15.68 4.38 5.17
CA GLU A 152 16.23 3.95 6.46
C GLU A 152 17.20 4.98 7.06
N LYS A 153 18.07 5.58 6.23
CA LYS A 153 19.03 6.60 6.68
C LYS A 153 18.32 7.87 7.14
N ILE A 154 17.24 8.24 6.45
CA ILE A 154 16.42 9.43 6.74
C ILE A 154 15.66 9.24 8.06
N ILE A 155 15.07 8.06 8.25
CA ILE A 155 14.37 7.69 9.50
C ILE A 155 15.35 7.69 10.68
N LYS A 156 16.54 7.09 10.52
CA LYS A 156 17.57 7.07 11.57
C LYS A 156 18.08 8.47 11.95
N ALA A 157 18.14 9.40 11.00
CA ALA A 157 18.58 10.77 11.25
C ALA A 157 17.54 11.63 12.00
N MET A 158 16.26 11.26 11.94
CA MET A 158 15.18 11.96 12.65
C MET A 158 14.91 11.45 14.06
N LYS A 159 15.46 10.28 14.41
CA LYS A 159 15.29 9.65 15.72
C LYS A 159 16.15 10.29 16.80
#